data_AF-A0A964QLN7-F1
#
_entry.id   AF-A0A964QLN7-F1
#
_cell.length_a   1.000
_cell.length_b   1.000
_cell.length_c   1.000
_cell.angle_alpha   90.00
_cell.angle_beta   90.00
_cell.angle_gamma   90.00
#
_symmetry.space_group_name_H-M   'P 1'
#
loop_
_entity.id
_entity.type
_entity.pdbx_description
1 polymer ?
#
loop_
_entity_poly.entity_id
_entity_poly.type
_entity_poly.pdbx_seq_one_letter_code
_entity_poly.pdbx_strand_id
1 'polypeptide(L)'
;MTNPLRSTYEGPAIFIATDRNPKPIKVGLECPAGLAYGTDVRISISTFHSYTFDWSLDGFAIERGKGRVVLGHDLPRDWTDWTRGGVGPAGGGLIGRPLCEVYLCTVQITQSLSPGAHLVFSLRVVSSVHADVQGDLLVKVRHPGSEFFEQVGEPIPLPNSPGEATRLEARISAGPDTTGKVRAVVFATDEYLNPLPQYRGTLRTKTDGQLKGFPEEIEIGPEHGGRRTFGDLTLKGDGPSRIEVRDPLRGFEAQSGPVVAPPIGARQHFFGGIHFHTRLSVDGDREPSAAYAYARDYLNLDVVAMTDHAPIGPGWEECLAVNEAFYEPGRFVTLPAWESSNAYGHANVYLRSREVDVGTWYWDPEVNPSEVAWPPDVVVVPHHPTAGQVLPRGKHRELLSKGIYWTEYDWSFPNDRVRLVEVLGGGGNYESSRFDAAWGIAEEGQGSSIQDAFARGWRLGFTGGTDNHEGHPTQLMGRYVDLTCFRATELTREAIWQAMDQRQTYATSGVPIVCDYSVNGVPLGGEKDLAPGEEVHFSARLHGTAPIALVEIISGGRCVWQGRPNAWDVELEGIELPAPEGEWAYYYLRLRQADGHRALLSPVWLDRRT
;
A
#
# COMPACT_ATOMS: atom_id res chain seq x y z
N MET A 1 22.85 -43.35 19.16
CA MET A 1 22.14 -42.34 18.35
C MET A 1 21.49 -41.39 19.34
N THR A 2 21.96 -40.15 19.42
CA THR A 2 21.35 -39.11 20.25
C THR A 2 20.01 -38.71 19.65
N ASN A 3 18.92 -38.81 20.42
CA ASN A 3 17.59 -38.42 19.95
C ASN A 3 17.57 -36.87 19.80
N PRO A 4 17.28 -36.31 18.62
CA PRO A 4 17.40 -34.88 18.37
C PRO A 4 16.37 -34.07 19.19
N LEU A 5 16.65 -32.77 19.36
CA LEU A 5 15.70 -31.82 19.92
C LEU A 5 14.42 -31.80 19.08
N ARG A 6 13.27 -31.52 19.72
CA ARG A 6 11.98 -31.44 19.03
C ARG A 6 11.18 -30.24 19.52
N SER A 7 10.54 -29.53 18.61
CA SER A 7 9.60 -28.47 18.92
C SER A 7 8.18 -29.05 19.09
N THR A 8 7.39 -28.44 19.98
CA THR A 8 5.98 -28.78 20.19
C THR A 8 5.14 -27.52 20.24
N TYR A 9 3.87 -27.59 19.82
CA TYR A 9 2.92 -26.49 19.89
C TYR A 9 1.58 -26.94 20.46
N GLU A 10 1.03 -26.13 21.36
CA GLU A 10 -0.32 -26.25 21.89
C GLU A 10 -1.00 -24.88 21.76
N GLY A 11 -2.08 -24.78 20.98
CA GLY A 11 -2.76 -23.52 20.72
C GLY A 11 -3.86 -23.67 19.67
N PRO A 12 -4.43 -22.56 19.18
CA PRO A 12 -5.37 -22.59 18.07
C PRO A 12 -4.75 -23.25 16.84
N ALA A 13 -5.52 -24.08 16.15
CA ALA A 13 -5.14 -24.63 14.85
C ALA A 13 -5.28 -23.59 13.73
N ILE A 14 -6.19 -22.63 13.91
CA ILE A 14 -6.48 -21.52 12.99
C ILE A 14 -6.80 -20.28 13.81
N PHE A 15 -6.25 -19.15 13.41
CA PHE A 15 -6.61 -17.82 13.89
C PHE A 15 -7.68 -17.19 13.00
N ILE A 16 -8.49 -16.31 13.56
CA ILE A 16 -9.49 -15.55 12.81
C ILE A 16 -9.07 -14.09 12.80
N ALA A 17 -9.04 -13.48 11.62
CA ALA A 17 -8.51 -12.13 11.42
C ALA A 17 -9.27 -11.06 12.21
N THR A 18 -10.58 -11.27 12.36
CA THR A 18 -11.48 -10.40 13.13
C THR A 18 -11.45 -10.64 14.64
N ASP A 19 -10.87 -11.76 15.09
CA ASP A 19 -10.81 -12.07 16.52
C ASP A 19 -9.58 -11.44 17.19
N ARG A 20 -9.79 -10.24 17.73
CA ARG A 20 -8.73 -9.48 18.42
C ARG A 20 -8.46 -9.95 19.86
N ASN A 21 -9.09 -11.02 20.34
CA ASN A 21 -8.82 -11.53 21.68
C ASN A 21 -7.49 -12.30 21.71
N PRO A 22 -6.53 -11.95 22.58
CA PRO A 22 -5.26 -12.67 22.68
C PRO A 22 -5.47 -14.16 22.97
N LYS A 23 -4.96 -15.02 22.09
CA LYS A 23 -5.08 -16.48 22.21
C LYS A 23 -3.87 -17.06 22.91
N PRO A 24 -4.05 -17.92 23.92
CA PRO A 24 -2.93 -18.59 24.57
C PRO A 24 -2.31 -19.62 23.61
N ILE A 25 -0.99 -19.59 23.50
CA ILE A 25 -0.19 -20.61 22.84
C ILE A 25 0.90 -21.10 23.78
N LYS A 26 1.27 -22.36 23.68
CA LYS A 26 2.48 -22.91 24.30
C LYS A 26 3.40 -23.46 23.23
N VAL A 27 4.66 -23.08 23.33
CA VAL A 27 5.73 -23.56 22.47
C VAL A 27 6.69 -24.34 23.34
N GLY A 28 6.99 -25.57 22.97
CA GLY A 28 7.85 -26.44 23.76
C GLY A 28 9.10 -26.86 22.99
N LEU A 29 10.18 -27.10 23.73
CA LEU A 29 11.42 -27.69 23.25
C LEU A 29 11.73 -28.93 24.08
N GLU A 30 11.50 -30.10 23.50
CA GLU A 30 11.89 -31.37 24.09
C GLU A 30 13.42 -31.55 23.97
N CYS A 31 14.06 -31.84 25.10
CA CYS A 31 15.51 -32.01 25.20
C CYS A 31 15.85 -33.45 25.63
N PRO A 32 15.73 -34.47 24.74
CA PRO A 32 15.98 -35.87 25.11
C PRO A 32 17.35 -36.12 25.74
N ALA A 33 18.39 -35.44 25.24
CA ALA A 33 19.76 -35.51 25.75
C ALA A 33 20.10 -34.41 26.77
N GLY A 34 19.16 -33.53 27.12
CA GLY A 34 19.42 -32.31 27.88
C GLY A 34 19.90 -31.16 26.99
N LEU A 35 20.24 -30.03 27.61
CA LEU A 35 20.73 -28.83 26.92
C LEU A 35 21.82 -28.16 27.74
N ALA A 36 22.97 -27.85 27.12
CA ALA A 36 24.15 -27.40 27.84
C ALA A 36 24.04 -25.94 28.35
N TYR A 37 24.72 -25.65 29.45
CA TYR A 37 25.00 -24.28 29.90
C TYR A 37 25.54 -23.41 28.74
N GLY A 38 25.04 -22.18 28.63
CA GLY A 38 25.43 -21.21 27.60
C GLY A 38 24.69 -21.37 26.26
N THR A 39 23.79 -22.35 26.15
CA THR A 39 22.89 -22.48 24.99
C THR A 39 21.84 -21.38 25.01
N ASP A 40 21.51 -20.80 23.86
CA ASP A 40 20.34 -19.93 23.72
C ASP A 40 19.21 -20.67 23.00
N VAL A 41 17.98 -20.46 23.47
CA VAL A 41 16.75 -20.92 22.80
C VAL A 41 15.95 -19.69 22.40
N ARG A 42 15.60 -19.59 21.12
CA ARG A 42 14.85 -18.48 20.55
C ARG A 42 13.51 -18.95 20.00
N ILE A 43 12.47 -18.20 20.29
CA ILE A 43 11.15 -18.32 19.67
C ILE A 43 10.95 -17.10 18.77
N SER A 44 10.71 -17.33 17.48
CA SER A 44 10.43 -16.28 16.49
C SER A 44 9.25 -16.66 15.61
N ILE A 45 8.75 -15.72 14.82
CA ILE A 45 7.71 -15.92 13.81
C ILE A 45 8.22 -15.36 12.48
N SER A 46 8.11 -16.11 11.38
CA SER A 46 8.66 -15.76 10.06
C SER A 46 7.90 -14.68 9.30
N THR A 47 6.61 -14.56 9.48
CA THR A 47 5.81 -13.73 8.56
C THR A 47 4.60 -13.23 9.30
N PHE A 48 4.68 -11.96 9.70
CA PHE A 48 3.67 -11.21 10.44
C PHE A 48 4.30 -9.81 10.68
N HIS A 49 4.02 -8.87 9.80
CA HIS A 49 4.33 -7.43 9.74
C HIS A 49 3.09 -6.63 9.31
N SER A 50 1.99 -6.77 10.04
CA SER A 50 1.09 -5.63 10.23
C SER A 50 1.56 -4.86 11.45
N TYR A 51 1.36 -3.55 11.52
CA TYR A 51 1.62 -2.74 12.71
C TYR A 51 0.77 -3.15 13.96
N THR A 52 0.24 -4.36 14.02
CA THR A 52 -0.77 -4.85 14.97
C THR A 52 -0.35 -6.06 15.81
N PHE A 53 0.96 -6.31 15.97
CA PHE A 53 1.46 -7.39 16.85
C PHE A 53 1.30 -7.09 18.32
N ASP A 54 0.15 -7.51 18.84
CA ASP A 54 -0.05 -7.69 20.26
C ASP A 54 0.27 -9.14 20.63
N TRP A 55 1.42 -9.32 21.29
CA TRP A 55 1.75 -10.58 21.95
C TRP A 55 2.32 -10.34 23.34
N SER A 56 2.17 -11.32 24.23
CA SER A 56 2.77 -11.31 25.57
C SER A 56 3.44 -12.64 25.86
N LEU A 57 4.57 -12.59 26.57
CA LEU A 57 5.15 -13.78 27.20
C LEU A 57 4.59 -13.87 28.63
N ASP A 58 3.69 -14.81 28.86
CA ASP A 58 3.11 -15.04 30.19
C ASP A 58 4.13 -15.75 31.12
N GLY A 59 5.08 -16.50 30.54
CA GLY A 59 6.20 -17.09 31.26
C GLY A 59 6.83 -18.28 30.55
N PHE A 60 7.81 -18.91 31.20
CA PHE A 60 8.41 -20.16 30.76
C PHE A 60 8.62 -21.12 31.93
N ALA A 61 8.63 -22.43 31.64
CA ALA A 61 8.79 -23.49 32.64
C ALA A 61 9.72 -24.58 32.12
N ILE A 62 10.44 -25.24 33.04
CA ILE A 62 11.17 -26.47 32.76
C ILE A 62 10.33 -27.62 33.32
N GLU A 63 9.71 -28.38 32.44
CA GLU A 63 8.97 -29.58 32.77
C GLU A 63 9.87 -30.82 32.62
N ARG A 64 9.50 -31.90 33.32
CA ARG A 64 10.12 -33.25 33.18
C ARG A 64 11.65 -33.27 33.31
N GLY A 65 12.23 -32.29 34.00
CA GLY A 65 13.68 -32.15 34.15
C GLY A 65 14.11 -31.10 35.17
N LYS A 66 15.43 -30.90 35.28
CA LYS A 66 16.06 -29.89 36.12
C LYS A 66 16.93 -28.97 35.26
N GLY A 67 17.08 -27.72 35.68
CA GLY A 67 17.94 -26.73 35.04
C GLY A 67 17.56 -25.31 35.46
N ARG A 68 18.22 -24.32 34.88
CA ARG A 68 17.89 -22.89 35.04
C ARG A 68 18.08 -22.18 33.72
N VAL A 69 17.19 -21.24 33.45
CA VAL A 69 17.27 -20.35 32.30
C VAL A 69 17.01 -18.92 32.77
N VAL A 70 17.50 -17.95 32.01
CA VAL A 70 17.17 -16.53 32.17
C VAL A 70 16.62 -16.00 30.86
N LEU A 71 15.72 -15.03 30.93
CA LEU A 71 15.22 -14.35 29.74
C LEU A 71 16.30 -13.38 29.23
N GLY A 72 16.63 -13.48 27.94
CA GLY A 72 17.73 -12.75 27.33
C GLY A 72 19.09 -13.14 27.91
N HIS A 73 19.97 -12.14 28.06
CA HIS A 73 21.33 -12.27 28.60
C HIS A 73 21.54 -11.43 29.88
N ASP A 74 20.51 -11.25 30.73
CA ASP A 74 20.56 -10.36 31.91
C ASP A 74 20.91 -8.88 31.57
N LEU A 75 20.53 -8.40 30.38
CA LEU A 75 20.71 -6.99 30.02
C LEU A 75 19.65 -6.11 30.70
N PRO A 76 20.04 -4.98 31.32
CA PRO A 76 19.10 -4.07 31.98
C PRO A 76 18.36 -3.25 30.92
N ARG A 77 17.22 -3.73 30.42
CA ARG A 77 16.32 -2.96 29.55
C ARG A 77 14.85 -3.26 29.82
N ASP A 78 14.03 -2.23 29.67
CA ASP A 78 12.57 -2.22 29.78
C ASP A 78 11.93 -2.97 28.60
N TRP A 79 10.74 -3.52 28.78
CA TRP A 79 10.03 -4.36 27.80
C TRP A 79 9.65 -3.59 26.52
N THR A 80 9.51 -2.27 26.62
CA THR A 80 9.23 -1.36 25.49
C THR A 80 10.42 -1.15 24.54
N ASP A 81 11.64 -1.49 24.97
CA ASP A 81 12.87 -1.34 24.18
C ASP A 81 13.08 -2.51 23.19
N TRP A 82 12.29 -3.59 23.30
CA TRP A 82 12.54 -4.85 22.60
C TRP A 82 11.66 -5.08 21.37
N THR A 83 10.66 -4.23 21.13
CA THR A 83 9.88 -4.24 19.88
C THR A 83 10.56 -3.49 18.73
N ARG A 84 11.72 -2.87 18.96
CA ARG A 84 12.59 -2.34 17.89
C ARG A 84 14.06 -2.63 18.20
N GLY A 85 14.50 -3.82 17.84
CA GLY A 85 15.90 -4.15 17.57
C GLY A 85 16.93 -3.86 18.68
N GLY A 86 17.13 -4.84 19.56
CA GLY A 86 18.33 -4.87 20.39
C GLY A 86 19.60 -5.06 19.56
N VAL A 87 20.60 -4.20 19.78
CA VAL A 87 21.97 -4.37 19.31
C VAL A 87 22.76 -5.01 20.45
N GLY A 88 23.31 -6.20 20.22
CA GLY A 88 24.20 -6.89 21.15
C GLY A 88 24.98 -7.97 20.40
N PRO A 89 25.97 -8.62 21.01
CA PRO A 89 26.85 -9.59 20.33
C PRO A 89 26.11 -10.82 19.74
N ALA A 90 24.83 -11.01 20.09
CA ALA A 90 23.92 -12.03 19.56
C ALA A 90 22.72 -11.44 18.77
N GLY A 91 22.74 -10.13 18.54
CA GLY A 91 21.78 -9.37 17.74
C GLY A 91 22.53 -8.73 16.58
N GLY A 92 22.56 -9.46 15.45
CA GLY A 92 23.04 -8.92 14.19
C GLY A 92 22.42 -7.54 13.95
N GLY A 93 23.25 -6.60 13.52
CA GLY A 93 22.76 -5.32 13.01
C GLY A 93 21.80 -5.56 11.84
N LEU A 94 21.40 -4.47 11.17
CA LEU A 94 20.67 -4.54 9.90
C LEU A 94 21.34 -5.46 8.86
N ILE A 95 22.63 -5.77 9.05
CA ILE A 95 23.39 -6.75 8.28
C ILE A 95 23.27 -8.12 8.99
N GLY A 96 22.54 -9.05 8.39
CA GLY A 96 22.47 -10.45 8.80
C GLY A 96 21.20 -10.89 9.55
N ARG A 97 20.17 -10.05 9.64
CA ARG A 97 18.82 -10.56 9.95
C ARG A 97 18.31 -11.35 8.74
N PRO A 98 17.69 -12.53 8.93
CA PRO A 98 16.79 -13.03 7.90
C PRO A 98 15.75 -11.93 7.65
N LEU A 99 15.62 -11.49 6.41
CA LEU A 99 14.42 -10.78 5.96
C LEU A 99 13.23 -11.67 6.39
N CYS A 100 12.18 -11.08 6.99
CA CYS A 100 11.00 -11.81 7.48
C CYS A 100 11.22 -12.66 8.75
N GLU A 101 11.60 -12.08 9.91
CA GLU A 101 11.43 -12.75 11.22
C GLU A 101 11.24 -11.77 12.40
N VAL A 102 10.19 -11.98 13.21
CA VAL A 102 9.95 -11.28 14.48
C VAL A 102 10.37 -12.16 15.66
N TYR A 103 11.23 -11.65 16.55
CA TYR A 103 11.66 -12.37 17.73
C TYR A 103 10.68 -12.18 18.88
N LEU A 104 10.04 -13.26 19.33
CA LEU A 104 9.13 -13.22 20.49
C LEU A 104 9.93 -13.28 21.79
N CYS A 105 10.84 -14.23 21.92
CA CYS A 105 11.72 -14.29 23.08
C CYS A 105 13.01 -15.05 22.78
N THR A 106 14.02 -14.81 23.61
CA THR A 106 15.22 -15.66 23.68
C THR A 106 15.51 -15.92 25.15
N VAL A 107 15.79 -17.16 25.52
CA VAL A 107 16.26 -17.52 26.87
C VAL A 107 17.64 -18.15 26.79
N GLN A 108 18.48 -17.86 27.76
CA GLN A 108 19.80 -18.47 27.91
C GLN A 108 19.77 -19.54 29.01
N ILE A 109 20.36 -20.70 28.73
CA ILE A 109 20.53 -21.78 29.70
C ILE A 109 21.68 -21.44 30.66
N THR A 110 21.37 -21.12 31.92
CA THR A 110 22.34 -20.75 32.96
C THR A 110 22.66 -21.88 33.93
N GLN A 111 21.90 -22.97 33.88
CA GLN A 111 22.25 -24.27 34.43
C GLN A 111 21.72 -25.34 33.48
N SER A 112 22.60 -26.24 33.03
CA SER A 112 22.28 -27.26 32.02
C SER A 112 20.96 -27.98 32.32
N LEU A 113 20.15 -28.15 31.28
CA LEU A 113 18.90 -28.91 31.34
C LEU A 113 19.22 -30.41 31.37
N SER A 114 18.60 -31.16 32.27
CA SER A 114 18.77 -32.61 32.38
C SER A 114 18.20 -33.35 31.17
N PRO A 115 18.69 -34.57 30.84
CA PRO A 115 18.06 -35.44 29.85
C PRO A 115 16.56 -35.62 30.12
N GLY A 116 15.75 -35.50 29.06
CA GLY A 116 14.29 -35.58 29.13
C GLY A 116 13.58 -34.28 29.54
N ALA A 117 14.33 -33.20 29.81
CA ALA A 117 13.73 -31.90 30.11
C ALA A 117 12.90 -31.38 28.93
N HIS A 118 11.83 -30.65 29.25
CA HIS A 118 10.95 -30.01 28.28
C HIS A 118 10.81 -28.54 28.66
N LEU A 119 11.39 -27.65 27.86
CA LEU A 119 11.30 -26.22 28.08
C LEU A 119 10.05 -25.69 27.40
N VAL A 120 9.13 -25.10 28.16
CA VAL A 120 7.82 -24.64 27.67
C VAL A 120 7.72 -23.13 27.82
N PHE A 121 7.37 -22.44 26.75
CA PHE A 121 7.10 -21.02 26.67
C PHE A 121 5.59 -20.82 26.55
N SER A 122 4.98 -20.04 27.44
CA SER A 122 3.56 -19.69 27.39
C SER A 122 3.42 -18.27 26.90
N LEU A 123 2.77 -18.07 25.77
CA LEU A 123 2.56 -16.77 25.15
C LEU A 123 1.07 -16.52 24.91
N ARG A 124 0.72 -15.25 24.70
CA ARG A 124 -0.56 -14.87 24.08
C ARG A 124 -0.26 -14.15 22.78
N VAL A 125 -1.03 -14.45 21.75
CA VAL A 125 -0.87 -13.84 20.41
C VAL A 125 -2.23 -13.38 19.92
N VAL A 126 -2.26 -12.17 19.38
CA VAL A 126 -3.38 -11.67 18.58
C VAL A 126 -3.09 -11.92 17.10
N SER A 127 -4.10 -12.34 16.35
CA SER A 127 -3.99 -12.59 14.91
C SER A 127 -3.68 -11.31 14.13
N SER A 128 -3.22 -11.42 12.88
CA SER A 128 -3.27 -10.26 11.96
C SER A 128 -4.72 -9.94 11.62
N VAL A 129 -5.00 -8.69 11.31
CA VAL A 129 -6.28 -8.29 10.72
C VAL A 129 -6.47 -8.81 9.29
N HIS A 130 -5.41 -9.41 8.70
CA HIS A 130 -5.42 -9.95 7.34
C HIS A 130 -5.35 -11.47 7.29
N ALA A 131 -6.29 -12.08 6.59
CA ALA A 131 -6.48 -13.52 6.55
C ALA A 131 -5.47 -14.27 5.65
N ASP A 132 -5.02 -13.65 4.56
CA ASP A 132 -4.12 -14.26 3.57
C ASP A 132 -2.63 -14.05 3.92
N VAL A 133 -2.34 -13.86 5.20
CA VAL A 133 -0.97 -13.78 5.75
C VAL A 133 -0.75 -15.03 6.59
N GLN A 134 0.15 -15.91 6.13
CA GLN A 134 0.62 -17.05 6.90
C GLN A 134 1.84 -16.65 7.70
N GLY A 135 1.84 -16.91 9.01
CA GLY A 135 3.05 -16.87 9.85
C GLY A 135 3.50 -18.26 10.24
N ASP A 136 4.81 -18.49 10.29
CA ASP A 136 5.36 -19.73 10.86
C ASP A 136 6.11 -19.45 12.15
N LEU A 137 5.71 -20.13 13.22
CA LEU A 137 6.41 -20.11 14.50
C LEU A 137 7.66 -20.99 14.42
N LEU A 138 8.80 -20.40 14.78
CA LEU A 138 10.12 -21.01 14.70
C LEU A 138 10.70 -21.19 16.11
N VAL A 139 11.24 -22.39 16.36
CA VAL A 139 12.06 -22.67 17.54
C VAL A 139 13.49 -22.84 17.08
N LYS A 140 14.41 -22.06 17.62
CA LYS A 140 15.82 -22.09 17.24
C LYS A 140 16.73 -22.23 18.43
N VAL A 141 17.87 -22.88 18.25
CA VAL A 141 18.87 -23.11 19.29
C VAL A 141 20.23 -22.66 18.81
N ARG A 142 20.96 -21.93 19.65
CA ARG A 142 22.36 -21.59 19.44
C ARG A 142 23.19 -22.26 20.53
N HIS A 143 24.01 -23.22 20.14
CA HIS A 143 24.88 -23.95 21.06
C HIS A 143 26.07 -23.09 21.54
N PRO A 144 26.66 -23.39 22.72
CA PRO A 144 27.83 -22.67 23.22
C PRO A 144 28.97 -22.72 22.21
N GLY A 145 29.56 -21.56 21.92
CA GLY A 145 30.62 -21.43 20.92
C GLY A 145 30.16 -21.41 19.46
N SER A 146 28.85 -21.53 19.19
CA SER A 146 28.28 -21.29 17.85
C SER A 146 27.92 -19.81 17.67
N GLU A 147 28.15 -19.31 16.45
CA GLU A 147 27.73 -17.98 16.01
C GLU A 147 26.30 -17.99 15.43
N PHE A 148 25.75 -19.16 15.10
CA PHE A 148 24.49 -19.29 14.37
C PHE A 148 23.42 -20.05 15.17
N PHE A 149 22.18 -19.63 14.98
CA PHE A 149 20.99 -20.34 15.44
C PHE A 149 20.62 -21.44 14.44
N GLU A 150 20.38 -22.65 14.94
CA GLU A 150 19.86 -23.78 14.18
C GLU A 150 18.37 -23.93 14.46
N GLN A 151 17.57 -24.18 13.43
CA GLN A 151 16.15 -24.44 13.60
C GLN A 151 15.92 -25.84 14.17
N VAL A 152 15.00 -25.95 15.13
CA VAL A 152 14.57 -27.20 15.72
C VAL A 152 13.21 -27.60 15.16
N GLY A 153 13.21 -28.69 14.39
CA GLY A 153 12.00 -29.20 13.74
C GLY A 153 11.58 -28.34 12.55
N GLU A 154 10.41 -28.67 12.01
CA GLU A 154 9.77 -27.89 10.94
C GLU A 154 9.16 -26.60 11.51
N PRO A 155 9.04 -25.53 10.70
CA PRO A 155 8.24 -24.36 11.06
C PRO A 155 6.81 -24.76 11.41
N ILE A 156 6.24 -24.15 12.43
CA ILE A 156 4.89 -24.46 12.90
C ILE A 156 3.93 -23.41 12.33
N PRO A 157 3.06 -23.77 11.37
CA PRO A 157 2.20 -22.79 10.72
C PRO A 157 1.14 -22.26 11.67
N LEU A 158 0.95 -20.94 11.64
CA LEU A 158 -0.09 -20.19 12.33
C LEU A 158 -1.04 -19.60 11.27
N PRO A 159 -1.94 -20.42 10.69
CA PRO A 159 -2.82 -19.94 9.64
C PRO A 159 -3.83 -18.93 10.19
N ASN A 160 -4.10 -17.91 9.40
CA ASN A 160 -5.15 -16.94 9.67
C ASN A 160 -6.30 -17.14 8.67
N SER A 161 -7.53 -16.84 9.07
CA SER A 161 -8.71 -17.00 8.23
C SER A 161 -9.60 -15.77 8.32
N PRO A 162 -10.36 -15.47 7.26
CA PRO A 162 -11.26 -14.31 7.29
C PRO A 162 -12.37 -14.54 8.31
N GLY A 163 -12.89 -13.44 8.85
CA GLY A 163 -14.04 -13.46 9.74
C GLY A 163 -15.35 -13.77 9.02
N GLU A 164 -16.46 -13.49 9.72
CA GLU A 164 -17.80 -13.55 9.14
C GLU A 164 -17.99 -12.49 8.05
N ALA A 165 -18.85 -12.79 7.07
CA ALA A 165 -19.18 -11.85 6.01
C ALA A 165 -19.88 -10.62 6.61
N THR A 166 -19.40 -9.42 6.30
CA THR A 166 -20.01 -8.15 6.76
C THR A 166 -20.48 -7.27 5.60
N ARG A 167 -19.94 -7.47 4.39
CA ARG A 167 -20.30 -6.69 3.21
C ARG A 167 -20.09 -7.44 1.90
N LEU A 168 -20.74 -6.94 0.85
CA LEU A 168 -20.47 -7.29 -0.54
C LEU A 168 -19.58 -6.25 -1.19
N GLU A 169 -18.87 -6.68 -2.23
CA GLU A 169 -18.02 -5.85 -3.08
C GLU A 169 -18.43 -6.07 -4.54
N ALA A 170 -18.53 -4.97 -5.29
CA ALA A 170 -18.74 -4.98 -6.73
C ALA A 170 -17.71 -4.03 -7.37
N ARG A 171 -16.76 -4.58 -8.13
CA ARG A 171 -15.68 -3.84 -8.78
C ARG A 171 -15.85 -3.93 -10.29
N ILE A 172 -15.68 -2.82 -10.99
CA ILE A 172 -15.78 -2.74 -12.46
C ILE A 172 -14.62 -1.90 -12.98
N SER A 173 -14.08 -2.26 -14.14
CA SER A 173 -13.08 -1.43 -14.83
C SER A 173 -13.70 -0.07 -15.20
N ALA A 174 -12.91 1.00 -15.11
CA ALA A 174 -13.37 2.37 -15.33
C ALA A 174 -13.69 2.68 -16.80
N GLY A 175 -13.18 1.89 -17.73
CA GLY A 175 -13.49 1.96 -19.16
C GLY A 175 -13.43 0.59 -19.84
N PRO A 176 -13.89 0.51 -21.10
CA PRO A 176 -13.72 -0.68 -21.94
C PRO A 176 -12.26 -0.89 -22.35
N ASP A 177 -11.83 -2.15 -22.50
CA ASP A 177 -10.54 -2.48 -23.09
C ASP A 177 -10.45 -2.17 -24.60
N THR A 178 -9.32 -2.49 -25.22
CA THR A 178 -9.09 -2.26 -26.66
C THR A 178 -10.04 -3.02 -27.59
N THR A 179 -10.77 -4.02 -27.06
CA THR A 179 -11.80 -4.78 -27.77
C THR A 179 -13.23 -4.29 -27.47
N GLY A 180 -13.36 -3.26 -26.63
CA GLY A 180 -14.64 -2.71 -26.18
C GLY A 180 -15.30 -3.53 -25.07
N LYS A 181 -14.53 -4.34 -24.34
CA LYS A 181 -15.03 -5.18 -23.25
C LYS A 181 -14.73 -4.61 -21.88
N VAL A 182 -15.65 -4.80 -20.95
CA VAL A 182 -15.57 -4.32 -19.57
C VAL A 182 -15.54 -5.53 -18.65
N ARG A 183 -14.65 -5.51 -17.65
CA ARG A 183 -14.57 -6.56 -16.65
C ARG A 183 -15.16 -6.11 -15.32
N ALA A 184 -15.87 -7.02 -14.67
CA ALA A 184 -16.38 -6.83 -13.31
C ALA A 184 -16.06 -8.02 -12.41
N VAL A 185 -15.94 -7.77 -11.10
CA VAL A 185 -15.70 -8.75 -10.05
C VAL A 185 -16.68 -8.51 -8.90
N VAL A 186 -17.30 -9.58 -8.40
CA VAL A 186 -18.22 -9.54 -7.27
C VAL A 186 -17.77 -10.55 -6.21
N PHE A 187 -17.67 -10.15 -4.95
CA PHE A 187 -17.25 -11.00 -3.84
C PHE A 187 -17.78 -10.47 -2.50
N ALA A 188 -17.54 -11.20 -1.41
CA ALA A 188 -17.85 -10.76 -0.05
C ALA A 188 -16.58 -10.60 0.78
N THR A 189 -16.60 -9.68 1.74
CA THR A 189 -15.50 -9.48 2.70
C THR A 189 -15.98 -9.48 4.15
N ASP A 190 -15.02 -9.62 5.06
CA ASP A 190 -15.22 -9.32 6.48
C ASP A 190 -15.02 -7.83 6.77
N GLU A 191 -15.05 -7.45 8.05
CA GLU A 191 -14.87 -6.06 8.49
C GLU A 191 -13.48 -5.48 8.16
N TYR A 192 -12.47 -6.33 7.97
CA TYR A 192 -11.11 -5.92 7.60
C TYR A 192 -10.82 -5.99 6.10
N LEU A 193 -11.86 -6.19 5.27
CA LEU A 193 -11.76 -6.33 3.81
C LEU A 193 -11.09 -7.62 3.33
N ASN A 194 -10.95 -8.63 4.19
CA ASN A 194 -10.47 -9.92 3.75
C ASN A 194 -11.52 -10.57 2.84
N PRO A 195 -11.17 -11.04 1.64
CA PRO A 195 -12.08 -11.86 0.85
C PRO A 195 -12.49 -13.13 1.59
N LEU A 196 -13.70 -13.62 1.32
CA LEU A 196 -14.20 -14.89 1.86
C LEU A 196 -14.29 -15.96 0.77
N PRO A 197 -13.25 -16.79 0.56
CA PRO A 197 -13.30 -17.93 -0.37
C PRO A 197 -14.44 -18.92 -0.08
N GLN A 198 -14.90 -18.98 1.17
CA GLN A 198 -15.97 -19.84 1.63
C GLN A 198 -17.38 -19.25 1.46
N TYR A 199 -17.50 -18.01 0.97
CA TYR A 199 -18.80 -17.34 0.85
C TYR A 199 -19.76 -18.09 -0.08
N ARG A 200 -21.03 -18.11 0.31
CA ARG A 200 -22.14 -18.75 -0.42
C ARG A 200 -23.34 -17.83 -0.45
N GLY A 201 -23.83 -17.53 -1.65
CA GLY A 201 -25.00 -16.67 -1.83
C GLY A 201 -25.52 -16.64 -3.26
N THR A 202 -26.82 -16.45 -3.39
CA THR A 202 -27.49 -16.10 -4.64
C THR A 202 -27.78 -14.60 -4.61
N LEU A 203 -27.12 -13.85 -5.47
CA LEU A 203 -27.15 -12.39 -5.50
C LEU A 203 -28.05 -11.90 -6.62
N ARG A 204 -28.83 -10.85 -6.34
CA ARG A 204 -29.59 -10.11 -7.36
C ARG A 204 -28.78 -8.93 -7.85
N THR A 205 -28.90 -8.61 -9.13
CA THR A 205 -28.18 -7.49 -9.72
C THR A 205 -29.13 -6.50 -10.38
N LYS A 206 -28.66 -5.27 -10.53
CA LYS A 206 -29.33 -4.23 -11.29
C LYS A 206 -28.29 -3.37 -12.01
N THR A 207 -28.59 -3.02 -13.25
CA THR A 207 -27.83 -2.05 -14.05
C THR A 207 -28.81 -0.98 -14.54
N ASP A 208 -28.28 0.13 -15.05
CA ASP A 208 -29.06 1.17 -15.73
C ASP A 208 -29.48 0.77 -17.17
N GLY A 209 -29.23 -0.47 -17.58
CA GLY A 209 -29.52 -1.00 -18.92
C GLY A 209 -28.48 -0.65 -19.99
N GLN A 210 -27.48 0.17 -19.67
CA GLN A 210 -26.37 0.46 -20.59
C GLN A 210 -25.35 -0.67 -20.64
N LEU A 211 -25.17 -1.40 -19.55
CA LEU A 211 -24.22 -2.52 -19.48
C LEU A 211 -24.87 -3.84 -19.92
N LYS A 212 -24.42 -4.39 -21.05
CA LYS A 212 -24.85 -5.71 -21.56
C LYS A 212 -23.99 -6.84 -21.05
N GLY A 213 -24.62 -8.00 -20.84
CA GLY A 213 -23.95 -9.26 -20.49
C GLY A 213 -23.84 -9.50 -18.99
N PHE A 214 -24.26 -8.55 -18.15
CA PHE A 214 -24.33 -8.73 -16.71
C PHE A 214 -25.64 -9.44 -16.35
N PRO A 215 -25.61 -10.61 -15.69
CA PRO A 215 -26.81 -11.40 -15.43
C PRO A 215 -27.63 -10.79 -14.29
N GLU A 216 -28.96 -10.92 -14.34
CA GLU A 216 -29.88 -10.45 -13.29
C GLU A 216 -29.69 -11.18 -11.95
N GLU A 217 -29.14 -12.40 -11.99
CA GLU A 217 -28.85 -13.22 -10.83
C GLU A 217 -27.46 -13.87 -10.93
N ILE A 218 -26.73 -13.91 -9.82
CA ILE A 218 -25.37 -14.46 -9.72
C ILE A 218 -25.32 -15.45 -8.56
N GLU A 219 -24.81 -16.66 -8.81
CA GLU A 219 -24.46 -17.60 -7.73
C GLU A 219 -22.99 -17.49 -7.37
N ILE A 220 -22.69 -17.35 -6.08
CA ILE A 220 -21.34 -17.43 -5.52
C ILE A 220 -21.27 -18.62 -4.57
N GLY A 221 -20.20 -19.40 -4.70
CA GLY A 221 -19.90 -20.54 -3.85
C GLY A 221 -18.40 -20.87 -3.88
N PRO A 222 -17.95 -21.88 -3.12
CA PRO A 222 -16.53 -22.28 -3.07
C PRO A 222 -15.99 -22.78 -4.40
N GLU A 223 -16.83 -23.35 -5.27
CA GLU A 223 -16.46 -23.71 -6.64
C GLU A 223 -16.03 -22.48 -7.47
N HIS A 224 -16.42 -21.29 -7.03
CA HIS A 224 -16.02 -20.01 -7.59
C HIS A 224 -14.92 -19.31 -6.76
N GLY A 225 -14.40 -19.94 -5.69
CA GLY A 225 -13.44 -19.32 -4.77
C GLY A 225 -14.01 -18.10 -4.04
N GLY A 226 -15.32 -18.07 -3.78
CA GLY A 226 -15.97 -16.96 -3.07
C GLY A 226 -16.11 -15.66 -3.87
N ARG A 227 -15.82 -15.69 -5.19
CA ARG A 227 -15.96 -14.53 -6.09
C ARG A 227 -16.56 -14.92 -7.44
N ARG A 228 -17.12 -13.96 -8.17
CA ARG A 228 -17.53 -14.12 -9.57
C ARG A 228 -16.88 -13.04 -10.42
N THR A 229 -16.40 -13.43 -11.59
CA THR A 229 -15.74 -12.54 -12.56
C THR A 229 -16.47 -12.59 -13.88
N PHE A 230 -16.66 -11.42 -14.51
CA PHE A 230 -17.33 -11.24 -15.79
C PHE A 230 -16.40 -10.46 -16.71
N GLY A 231 -15.88 -11.07 -17.78
CA GLY A 231 -14.89 -10.45 -18.66
C GLY A 231 -15.43 -9.79 -19.93
N ASP A 232 -16.63 -10.16 -20.36
CA ASP A 232 -17.12 -9.84 -21.71
C ASP A 232 -18.26 -8.82 -21.75
N LEU A 233 -18.39 -8.00 -20.70
CA LEU A 233 -19.45 -6.99 -20.61
C LEU A 233 -19.24 -5.91 -21.68
N THR A 234 -20.32 -5.28 -22.13
CA THR A 234 -20.24 -4.24 -23.15
C THR A 234 -21.08 -3.05 -22.75
N LEU A 235 -20.46 -1.88 -22.64
CA LEU A 235 -21.14 -0.62 -22.36
C LEU A 235 -21.83 -0.11 -23.63
N LYS A 236 -23.07 0.36 -23.48
CA LYS A 236 -23.84 1.02 -24.53
C LYS A 236 -24.07 2.47 -24.18
N GLY A 237 -23.64 3.37 -25.07
CA GLY A 237 -23.78 4.80 -24.88
C GLY A 237 -22.49 5.43 -24.36
N ASP A 238 -22.60 6.73 -24.11
CA ASP A 238 -21.52 7.63 -23.70
C ASP A 238 -21.64 8.07 -22.23
N GLY A 239 -22.74 7.72 -21.56
CA GLY A 239 -22.97 8.01 -20.16
C GLY A 239 -22.24 7.05 -19.20
N PRO A 240 -22.06 7.46 -17.93
CA PRO A 240 -21.55 6.59 -16.89
C PRO A 240 -22.57 5.50 -16.53
N SER A 241 -22.10 4.27 -16.37
CA SER A 241 -22.90 3.14 -15.91
C SER A 241 -22.31 2.51 -14.64
N ARG A 242 -23.16 1.92 -13.80
CA ARG A 242 -22.79 1.28 -12.54
C ARG A 242 -23.57 -0.02 -12.37
N ILE A 243 -23.01 -0.96 -11.60
CA ILE A 243 -23.65 -2.21 -11.21
C ILE A 243 -24.08 -2.11 -9.75
N GLU A 244 -25.32 -2.47 -9.47
CA GLU A 244 -25.83 -2.72 -8.12
C GLU A 244 -25.91 -4.24 -7.90
N VAL A 245 -25.45 -4.72 -6.73
CA VAL A 245 -25.53 -6.13 -6.34
C VAL A 245 -26.10 -6.23 -4.92
N ARG A 246 -26.96 -7.23 -4.69
CA ARG A 246 -27.63 -7.45 -3.40
C ARG A 246 -27.64 -8.94 -3.02
N ASP A 247 -27.26 -9.24 -1.78
CA ASP A 247 -27.55 -10.53 -1.12
C ASP A 247 -28.87 -10.38 -0.34
N PRO A 248 -30.01 -10.88 -0.85
CA PRO A 248 -31.29 -10.74 -0.17
C PRO A 248 -31.37 -11.55 1.14
N LEU A 249 -30.55 -12.59 1.31
CA LEU A 249 -30.55 -13.42 2.52
C LEU A 249 -29.89 -12.69 3.69
N ARG A 250 -28.78 -11.99 3.42
CA ARG A 250 -28.00 -11.26 4.45
C ARG A 250 -28.30 -9.77 4.50
N GLY A 251 -28.98 -9.24 3.49
CA GLY A 251 -29.29 -7.81 3.37
C GLY A 251 -28.08 -6.96 2.97
N PHE A 252 -27.02 -7.56 2.42
CA PHE A 252 -25.86 -6.82 1.94
C PHE A 252 -26.14 -6.21 0.56
N GLU A 253 -25.64 -4.99 0.35
CA GLU A 253 -25.77 -4.24 -0.89
C GLU A 253 -24.42 -3.64 -1.25
N ALA A 254 -24.09 -3.63 -2.55
CA ALA A 254 -22.88 -3.03 -3.08
C ALA A 254 -23.18 -2.33 -4.40
N GLN A 255 -22.50 -1.22 -4.64
CA GLN A 255 -22.53 -0.50 -5.90
C GLN A 255 -21.10 -0.36 -6.42
N SER A 256 -20.91 -0.60 -7.71
CA SER A 256 -19.61 -0.43 -8.34
C SER A 256 -19.25 1.04 -8.55
N GLY A 257 -17.97 1.30 -8.84
CA GLY A 257 -17.57 2.55 -9.49
C GLY A 257 -18.21 2.72 -10.87
N PRO A 258 -18.12 3.92 -11.46
CA PRO A 258 -18.60 4.18 -12.80
C PRO A 258 -17.69 3.53 -13.85
N VAL A 259 -18.30 2.95 -14.89
CA VAL A 259 -17.64 2.69 -16.17
C VAL A 259 -18.09 3.75 -17.16
N VAL A 260 -17.13 4.34 -17.88
CA VAL A 260 -17.37 5.38 -18.88
C VAL A 260 -16.55 5.07 -20.13
N ALA A 261 -17.19 5.16 -21.30
CA ALA A 261 -16.46 5.10 -22.56
C ALA A 261 -15.81 6.47 -22.83
N PRO A 262 -14.47 6.57 -22.93
CA PRO A 262 -13.85 7.83 -23.30
C PRO A 262 -14.20 8.21 -24.74
N PRO A 263 -14.19 9.50 -25.10
CA PRO A 263 -14.30 9.92 -26.50
C PRO A 263 -13.25 9.21 -27.38
N ILE A 264 -13.58 8.97 -28.65
CA ILE A 264 -12.67 8.31 -29.59
C ILE A 264 -11.34 9.07 -29.65
N GLY A 265 -10.24 8.35 -29.41
CA GLY A 265 -8.88 8.91 -29.42
C GLY A 265 -8.45 9.62 -28.14
N ALA A 266 -9.34 9.74 -27.13
CA ALA A 266 -8.97 10.24 -25.82
C ALA A 266 -8.26 9.16 -24.98
N ARG A 267 -7.51 9.60 -23.97
CA ARG A 267 -6.95 8.72 -22.94
C ARG A 267 -8.09 8.05 -22.15
N GLN A 268 -7.81 6.85 -21.65
CA GLN A 268 -8.69 6.06 -20.79
C GLN A 268 -8.28 6.22 -19.33
N HIS A 269 -9.11 5.74 -18.41
CA HIS A 269 -8.82 5.74 -16.97
C HIS A 269 -8.42 4.34 -16.53
N PHE A 270 -7.23 4.21 -15.95
CA PHE A 270 -6.75 2.97 -15.35
C PHE A 270 -6.42 3.22 -13.89
N PHE A 271 -6.95 2.41 -12.96
CA PHE A 271 -6.73 2.60 -11.53
C PHE A 271 -5.71 1.61 -10.99
N GLY A 272 -4.84 2.06 -10.09
CA GLY A 272 -3.82 1.21 -9.49
C GLY A 272 -3.38 1.60 -8.09
N GLY A 273 -2.83 0.61 -7.39
CA GLY A 273 -2.12 0.78 -6.14
C GLY A 273 -0.62 0.65 -6.40
N ILE A 274 0.10 1.76 -6.29
CA ILE A 274 1.51 1.84 -6.71
C ILE A 274 2.49 2.07 -5.57
N HIS A 275 2.01 2.14 -4.33
CA HIS A 275 2.86 2.33 -3.16
C HIS A 275 2.32 1.49 -2.01
N PHE A 276 2.97 0.35 -1.80
CA PHE A 276 2.76 -0.60 -0.71
C PHE A 276 3.98 -1.52 -0.61
N HIS A 277 4.15 -2.12 0.56
CA HIS A 277 5.25 -3.03 0.85
C HIS A 277 4.76 -4.46 1.02
N THR A 278 5.62 -5.38 0.65
CA THR A 278 5.44 -6.82 0.74
C THR A 278 6.46 -7.41 1.72
N ARG A 279 6.47 -8.74 1.88
CA ARG A 279 7.52 -9.40 2.68
C ARG A 279 8.95 -9.22 2.13
N LEU A 280 9.14 -8.64 0.94
CA LEU A 280 10.48 -8.33 0.43
C LEU A 280 11.10 -7.16 1.17
N SER A 281 10.28 -6.24 1.70
CA SER A 281 10.73 -5.23 2.63
C SER A 281 10.95 -5.81 4.03
N VAL A 282 11.86 -5.20 4.78
CA VAL A 282 12.18 -5.60 6.17
C VAL A 282 11.00 -5.42 7.13
N ASP A 283 10.08 -4.54 6.78
CA ASP A 283 8.93 -4.08 7.55
C ASP A 283 7.59 -4.37 6.88
N GLY A 284 7.59 -5.01 5.71
CA GLY A 284 6.39 -5.38 4.98
C GLY A 284 5.98 -6.85 5.17
N ASP A 285 4.76 -7.13 4.74
CA ASP A 285 4.07 -8.40 4.92
C ASP A 285 3.53 -8.98 3.63
N ARG A 286 3.13 -10.26 3.67
CA ARG A 286 2.51 -11.00 2.56
C ARG A 286 3.45 -11.27 1.39
N GLU A 287 3.27 -12.45 0.80
CA GLU A 287 3.91 -12.85 -0.44
C GLU A 287 3.63 -11.84 -1.58
N PRO A 288 4.65 -11.38 -2.33
CA PRO A 288 4.46 -10.38 -3.38
C PRO A 288 3.50 -10.85 -4.49
N SER A 289 3.58 -12.14 -4.86
CA SER A 289 2.67 -12.75 -5.81
C SER A 289 1.22 -12.80 -5.31
N ALA A 290 1.01 -12.97 -4.00
CA ALA A 290 -0.32 -12.95 -3.39
C ALA A 290 -0.89 -11.52 -3.37
N ALA A 291 -0.06 -10.52 -3.07
CA ALA A 291 -0.44 -9.10 -3.16
C ALA A 291 -0.87 -8.71 -4.59
N TYR A 292 -0.11 -9.13 -5.61
CA TYR A 292 -0.43 -8.85 -7.02
C TYR A 292 -1.69 -9.60 -7.48
N ALA A 293 -1.84 -10.87 -7.08
CA ALA A 293 -3.07 -11.64 -7.36
C ALA A 293 -4.30 -10.99 -6.72
N TYR A 294 -4.17 -10.48 -5.50
CA TYR A 294 -5.23 -9.76 -4.82
C TYR A 294 -5.67 -8.49 -5.56
N ALA A 295 -4.70 -7.66 -5.96
CA ALA A 295 -4.96 -6.46 -6.76
C ALA A 295 -5.66 -6.77 -8.09
N ARG A 296 -5.19 -7.78 -8.82
CA ARG A 296 -5.76 -8.18 -10.12
C ARG A 296 -7.14 -8.81 -10.01
N ASP A 297 -7.30 -9.73 -9.05
CA ASP A 297 -8.40 -10.70 -9.09
C ASP A 297 -9.56 -10.36 -8.15
N TYR A 298 -9.32 -9.58 -7.09
CA TYR A 298 -10.37 -9.11 -6.17
C TYR A 298 -10.64 -7.63 -6.35
N LEU A 299 -9.59 -6.80 -6.27
CA LEU A 299 -9.75 -5.34 -6.37
C LEU A 299 -10.07 -4.88 -7.80
N ASN A 300 -9.78 -5.73 -8.79
CA ASN A 300 -9.94 -5.44 -10.22
C ASN A 300 -9.19 -4.17 -10.64
N LEU A 301 -8.00 -3.97 -10.09
CA LEU A 301 -7.11 -2.87 -10.48
C LEU A 301 -6.48 -3.16 -11.84
N ASP A 302 -6.13 -2.09 -12.54
CA ASP A 302 -5.49 -2.12 -13.84
C ASP A 302 -3.96 -2.07 -13.72
N VAL A 303 -3.46 -1.37 -12.70
CA VAL A 303 -2.02 -1.15 -12.47
C VAL A 303 -1.62 -1.52 -11.04
N VAL A 304 -0.45 -2.12 -10.85
CA VAL A 304 0.13 -2.37 -9.52
C VAL A 304 1.65 -2.16 -9.52
N ALA A 305 2.18 -1.67 -8.41
CA ALA A 305 3.61 -1.62 -8.16
C ALA A 305 3.88 -1.81 -6.67
N MET A 306 4.59 -2.90 -6.32
CA MET A 306 5.22 -2.98 -4.99
C MET A 306 6.43 -2.04 -4.95
N THR A 307 6.68 -1.43 -3.82
CA THR A 307 7.77 -0.45 -3.64
C THR A 307 8.63 -0.82 -2.43
N ASP A 308 8.89 -2.11 -2.24
CA ASP A 308 9.69 -2.61 -1.12
C ASP A 308 11.06 -1.91 -0.97
N HIS A 309 11.58 -1.83 0.27
CA HIS A 309 12.93 -1.37 0.57
C HIS A 309 14.02 -2.40 0.16
N ALA A 310 13.93 -2.99 -1.03
CA ALA A 310 14.84 -4.05 -1.49
C ALA A 310 15.25 -3.90 -2.97
N PRO A 311 15.87 -2.79 -3.40
CA PRO A 311 16.25 -2.55 -4.80
C PRO A 311 17.51 -3.30 -5.27
N ILE A 312 18.05 -4.23 -4.47
CA ILE A 312 19.25 -5.00 -4.83
C ILE A 312 19.15 -6.46 -4.39
N GLY A 313 19.97 -7.31 -5.02
CA GLY A 313 20.14 -8.70 -4.63
C GLY A 313 18.89 -9.57 -4.82
N PRO A 314 18.75 -10.67 -4.06
CA PRO A 314 17.68 -11.64 -4.27
C PRO A 314 16.26 -11.06 -4.15
N GLY A 315 16.05 -10.08 -3.26
CA GLY A 315 14.74 -9.44 -3.10
C GLY A 315 14.33 -8.66 -4.35
N TRP A 316 15.28 -7.94 -4.98
CA TRP A 316 15.04 -7.25 -6.24
C TRP A 316 14.80 -8.22 -7.40
N GLU A 317 15.58 -9.30 -7.48
CA GLU A 317 15.38 -10.35 -8.48
C GLU A 317 13.98 -10.97 -8.37
N GLU A 318 13.50 -11.19 -7.14
CA GLU A 318 12.13 -11.67 -6.89
C GLU A 318 11.08 -10.63 -7.27
N CYS A 319 11.26 -9.36 -6.89
CA CYS A 319 10.38 -8.25 -7.31
C CYS A 319 10.24 -8.20 -8.84
N LEU A 320 11.36 -8.25 -9.57
CA LEU A 320 11.35 -8.27 -11.03
C LEU A 320 10.64 -9.51 -11.59
N ALA A 321 10.90 -10.69 -11.01
CA ALA A 321 10.26 -11.93 -11.45
C ALA A 321 8.74 -11.89 -11.27
N VAL A 322 8.24 -11.37 -10.14
CA VAL A 322 6.81 -11.22 -9.88
C VAL A 322 6.19 -10.18 -10.82
N ASN A 323 6.86 -9.06 -11.05
CA ASN A 323 6.41 -8.05 -12.03
C ASN A 323 6.24 -8.67 -13.42
N GLU A 324 7.20 -9.45 -13.91
CA GLU A 324 7.11 -10.09 -15.23
C GLU A 324 6.07 -11.21 -15.27
N ALA A 325 5.90 -11.98 -14.20
CA ALA A 325 4.93 -13.07 -14.14
C ALA A 325 3.46 -12.59 -14.18
N PHE A 326 3.20 -11.37 -13.69
CA PHE A 326 1.86 -10.79 -13.64
C PHE A 326 1.59 -9.77 -14.75
N TYR A 327 2.61 -9.34 -15.50
CA TYR A 327 2.42 -8.39 -16.58
C TYR A 327 1.60 -9.00 -17.72
N GLU A 328 0.40 -8.46 -17.92
CA GLU A 328 -0.55 -8.93 -18.92
C GLU A 328 -1.10 -7.70 -19.68
N PRO A 329 -0.42 -7.28 -20.78
CA PRO A 329 -0.80 -6.06 -21.51
C PRO A 329 -2.27 -6.12 -21.99
N GLY A 330 -2.98 -5.01 -21.83
CA GLY A 330 -4.42 -4.92 -22.07
C GLY A 330 -5.28 -5.38 -20.90
N ARG A 331 -4.69 -5.92 -19.82
CA ARG A 331 -5.43 -6.59 -18.73
C ARG A 331 -4.95 -6.24 -17.32
N PHE A 332 -3.64 -6.21 -17.09
CA PHE A 332 -3.02 -5.91 -15.80
C PHE A 332 -1.56 -5.49 -16.00
N VAL A 333 -1.22 -4.23 -15.69
CA VAL A 333 0.13 -3.68 -15.85
C VAL A 333 0.86 -3.68 -14.51
N THR A 334 2.10 -4.14 -14.53
CA THR A 334 3.01 -4.08 -13.39
C THR A 334 4.17 -3.13 -13.68
N LEU A 335 4.61 -2.39 -12.66
CA LEU A 335 5.76 -1.50 -12.74
C LEU A 335 6.85 -1.96 -11.76
N PRO A 336 8.08 -2.24 -12.23
CA PRO A 336 9.22 -2.40 -11.34
C PRO A 336 9.49 -1.09 -10.60
N ALA A 337 9.53 -1.15 -9.27
CA ALA A 337 9.72 0.02 -8.43
C ALA A 337 10.29 -0.35 -7.05
N TRP A 338 10.80 0.65 -6.33
CA TRP A 338 11.20 0.55 -4.92
C TRP A 338 11.04 1.89 -4.22
N GLU A 339 10.98 1.86 -2.89
CA GLU A 339 11.03 3.04 -2.05
C GLU A 339 12.46 3.37 -1.63
N SER A 340 12.87 4.61 -1.86
CA SER A 340 14.13 5.19 -1.39
C SER A 340 13.90 6.06 -0.16
N SER A 341 14.29 5.54 1.01
CA SER A 341 14.16 6.21 2.30
C SER A 341 15.51 6.79 2.77
N ASN A 342 15.58 8.10 3.02
CA ASN A 342 16.82 8.82 3.34
C ASN A 342 16.53 10.04 4.25
N ALA A 343 17.58 10.78 4.64
CA ALA A 343 17.44 11.90 5.58
C ALA A 343 16.82 13.18 4.98
N TYR A 344 16.48 13.18 3.69
CA TYR A 344 15.93 14.31 2.94
C TYR A 344 14.52 14.03 2.39
N GLY A 345 13.82 13.09 3.02
CA GLY A 345 12.49 12.62 2.64
C GLY A 345 12.53 11.41 1.73
N HIS A 346 11.38 10.77 1.55
CA HIS A 346 11.30 9.50 0.83
C HIS A 346 10.69 9.70 -0.55
N ALA A 347 11.13 8.87 -1.49
CA ALA A 347 10.57 8.83 -2.83
C ALA A 347 10.49 7.41 -3.36
N ASN A 348 9.41 7.11 -4.09
CA ASN A 348 9.29 5.91 -4.88
C ASN A 348 9.93 6.13 -6.24
N VAL A 349 10.70 5.16 -6.70
CA VAL A 349 11.40 5.20 -8.00
C VAL A 349 10.80 4.12 -8.89
N TYR A 350 10.18 4.53 -10.00
CA TYR A 350 9.50 3.64 -10.94
C TYR A 350 10.28 3.53 -12.24
N LEU A 351 10.45 2.30 -12.72
CA LEU A 351 11.18 2.00 -13.94
C LEU A 351 10.22 1.72 -15.10
N ARG A 352 10.54 2.26 -16.28
CA ARG A 352 9.82 1.92 -17.52
C ARG A 352 9.89 0.44 -17.86
N SER A 353 10.96 -0.24 -17.48
CA SER A 353 11.16 -1.67 -17.71
C SER A 353 12.20 -2.24 -16.74
N ARG A 354 12.28 -3.57 -16.64
CA ARG A 354 13.28 -4.25 -15.80
C ARG A 354 14.72 -4.06 -16.31
N GLU A 355 14.89 -3.66 -17.57
CA GLU A 355 16.18 -3.42 -18.19
C GLU A 355 16.81 -2.07 -17.81
N VAL A 356 16.04 -1.18 -17.17
CA VAL A 356 16.54 0.13 -16.74
C VAL A 356 17.48 -0.07 -15.55
N ASP A 357 18.78 0.09 -15.80
CA ASP A 357 19.79 0.12 -14.74
C ASP A 357 19.82 1.52 -14.11
N VAL A 358 19.56 1.53 -12.81
CA VAL A 358 19.49 2.71 -11.96
C VAL A 358 20.57 2.69 -10.87
N GLY A 359 21.49 1.73 -10.93
CA GLY A 359 22.56 1.54 -9.96
C GLY A 359 22.09 0.94 -8.63
N THR A 360 23.04 0.75 -7.71
CA THR A 360 22.82 0.15 -6.39
C THR A 360 22.55 1.19 -5.31
N TRP A 361 21.93 2.32 -5.66
CA TRP A 361 21.67 3.43 -4.74
C TRP A 361 20.55 3.05 -3.78
N TYR A 362 20.88 2.15 -2.86
CA TYR A 362 20.07 1.77 -1.73
C TYR A 362 20.57 2.52 -0.51
N TRP A 363 19.69 3.30 0.12
CA TRP A 363 19.93 3.86 1.44
C TRP A 363 21.30 4.53 1.56
N ASP A 364 21.64 5.42 0.63
CA ASP A 364 22.57 6.48 1.00
C ASP A 364 21.76 7.51 1.78
N PRO A 365 21.80 7.51 3.13
CA PRO A 365 21.00 8.45 3.91
C PRO A 365 21.45 9.89 3.69
N GLU A 366 22.58 10.11 3.01
CA GLU A 366 23.18 11.43 2.77
C GLU A 366 22.81 12.02 1.41
N VAL A 367 22.09 11.30 0.55
CA VAL A 367 21.73 11.74 -0.79
C VAL A 367 20.22 11.94 -0.91
N ASN A 368 19.80 13.16 -1.22
CA ASN A 368 18.42 13.44 -1.59
C ASN A 368 18.10 12.76 -2.94
N PRO A 369 16.97 12.05 -3.10
CA PRO A 369 16.59 11.40 -4.35
C PRO A 369 16.55 12.38 -5.54
N SER A 370 16.24 13.65 -5.29
CA SER A 370 16.21 14.70 -6.31
C SER A 370 17.60 15.20 -6.72
N GLU A 371 18.66 14.91 -5.97
CA GLU A 371 20.05 15.22 -6.37
C GLU A 371 20.60 14.18 -7.35
N VAL A 372 19.96 13.01 -7.46
CA VAL A 372 20.39 11.93 -8.34
C VAL A 372 20.05 12.24 -9.80
N ALA A 373 21.03 12.08 -10.68
CA ALA A 373 20.85 12.18 -12.12
C ALA A 373 20.21 10.89 -12.68
N TRP A 374 18.89 10.79 -12.55
CA TRP A 374 18.12 9.63 -13.01
C TRP A 374 18.09 9.51 -14.54
N PRO A 375 18.13 8.27 -15.08
CA PRO A 375 17.91 8.03 -16.51
C PRO A 375 16.55 8.57 -16.98
N PRO A 376 16.40 8.86 -18.30
CA PRO A 376 15.13 9.34 -18.85
C PRO A 376 13.95 8.41 -18.61
N ASP A 377 14.21 7.12 -18.44
CA ASP A 377 13.23 6.02 -18.27
C ASP A 377 12.78 5.79 -16.82
N VAL A 378 13.06 6.76 -15.94
CA VAL A 378 12.71 6.75 -14.53
C VAL A 378 11.73 7.86 -14.21
N VAL A 379 10.72 7.55 -13.40
CA VAL A 379 9.87 8.55 -12.74
C VAL A 379 10.07 8.42 -11.23
N VAL A 380 10.34 9.54 -10.57
CA VAL A 380 10.49 9.63 -9.12
C VAL A 380 9.25 10.31 -8.54
N VAL A 381 8.73 9.75 -7.45
CA VAL A 381 7.51 10.19 -6.78
C VAL A 381 7.80 10.36 -5.28
N PRO A 382 8.10 11.58 -4.82
CA PRO A 382 8.15 11.90 -3.41
C PRO A 382 6.82 11.54 -2.74
N HIS A 383 6.87 10.99 -1.53
CA HIS A 383 5.68 10.59 -0.78
C HIS A 383 5.82 10.95 0.69
N HIS A 384 4.66 11.00 1.37
CA HIS A 384 4.47 11.55 2.72
C HIS A 384 5.40 12.75 3.02
N PRO A 385 5.43 13.81 2.17
CA PRO A 385 6.49 14.81 2.19
C PRO A 385 6.46 15.70 3.44
N THR A 386 5.38 15.68 4.22
CA THR A 386 5.19 16.39 5.49
C THR A 386 5.44 15.53 6.73
N ALA A 387 6.09 14.37 6.58
CA ALA A 387 6.36 13.48 7.71
C ALA A 387 7.34 14.10 8.73
N GLY A 388 6.95 14.01 10.02
CA GLY A 388 7.39 14.87 11.12
C GLY A 388 8.72 14.58 11.84
N GLN A 389 9.84 14.43 11.14
CA GLN A 389 11.18 14.59 11.75
C GLN A 389 11.98 15.67 11.03
N VAL A 390 12.33 16.73 11.75
CA VAL A 390 13.22 17.79 11.26
C VAL A 390 14.67 17.40 11.54
N LEU A 391 15.43 17.05 10.49
CA LEU A 391 16.87 16.81 10.60
C LEU A 391 17.66 17.98 9.97
N PRO A 392 18.55 18.66 10.72
CA PRO A 392 19.44 19.66 10.13
C PRO A 392 20.41 19.01 9.13
N ARG A 393 20.64 19.65 7.98
CA ARG A 393 21.58 19.20 6.95
C ARG A 393 22.97 18.87 7.54
N GLY A 394 23.51 17.70 7.22
CA GLY A 394 24.82 17.24 7.70
C GLY A 394 24.84 16.73 9.16
N LYS A 395 23.68 16.56 9.80
CA LYS A 395 23.56 15.86 11.08
C LYS A 395 23.17 14.40 10.85
N HIS A 396 24.08 13.48 11.21
CA HIS A 396 23.85 12.04 11.14
C HIS A 396 23.40 11.46 12.48
N ARG A 397 22.53 10.45 12.37
CA ARG A 397 22.18 9.27 13.18
C ARG A 397 22.73 9.04 14.61
N GLU A 398 23.83 9.63 15.06
CA GLU A 398 24.43 9.28 16.36
C GLU A 398 23.58 9.66 17.59
N LEU A 399 22.57 10.53 17.41
CA LEU A 399 21.69 11.00 18.49
C LEU A 399 20.32 10.32 18.56
N LEU A 400 19.93 9.51 17.57
CA LEU A 400 18.60 8.93 17.49
C LEU A 400 18.72 7.42 17.32
N SER A 401 18.23 6.69 18.32
CA SER A 401 18.29 5.23 18.51
C SER A 401 17.73 4.40 17.34
N LYS A 402 18.46 4.34 16.22
CA LYS A 402 18.30 3.42 15.08
C LYS A 402 16.85 3.21 14.57
N GLY A 403 15.96 4.21 14.69
CA GLY A 403 14.61 4.20 14.10
C GLY A 403 14.61 4.51 12.60
N ILE A 404 13.47 4.25 11.94
CA ILE A 404 13.18 4.58 10.54
C ILE A 404 13.23 6.12 10.36
N TYR A 405 13.83 6.59 9.26
CA TYR A 405 13.83 8.01 8.87
C TYR A 405 12.39 8.38 8.47
N TRP A 406 11.83 9.45 9.02
CA TRP A 406 10.52 9.98 8.59
C TRP A 406 10.67 11.49 8.57
N THR A 407 11.33 12.01 7.54
CA THR A 407 11.68 13.42 7.45
C THR A 407 10.89 14.15 6.38
N GLU A 408 10.78 15.46 6.54
CA GLU A 408 10.29 16.37 5.51
C GLU A 408 11.05 16.15 4.19
N TYR A 409 10.33 16.21 3.06
CA TYR A 409 10.96 16.17 1.75
C TYR A 409 11.66 17.49 1.45
N ASP A 410 12.95 17.43 1.12
CA ASP A 410 13.72 18.63 0.80
C ASP A 410 13.54 19.03 -0.67
N TRP A 411 12.68 20.03 -0.87
CA TRP A 411 12.34 20.63 -2.16
C TRP A 411 13.40 21.60 -2.73
N SER A 412 14.60 21.68 -2.15
CA SER A 412 15.64 22.62 -2.60
C SER A 412 16.32 22.22 -3.92
N PHE A 413 16.12 20.98 -4.38
CA PHE A 413 16.86 20.39 -5.51
C PHE A 413 15.90 20.01 -6.64
N PRO A 414 15.61 20.90 -7.61
CA PRO A 414 14.74 20.59 -8.73
C PRO A 414 15.31 19.42 -9.56
N ASN A 415 14.43 18.52 -10.01
CA ASN A 415 14.81 17.36 -10.81
C ASN A 415 13.75 17.04 -11.87
N ASP A 416 14.17 16.93 -13.13
CA ASP A 416 13.27 16.70 -14.26
C ASP A 416 12.59 15.32 -14.27
N ARG A 417 13.07 14.36 -13.46
CA ARG A 417 12.46 13.03 -13.28
C ARG A 417 11.53 12.97 -12.07
N VAL A 418 11.57 13.96 -11.17
CA VAL A 418 10.58 14.14 -10.11
C VAL A 418 9.37 14.85 -10.73
N ARG A 419 8.50 14.06 -11.34
CA ARG A 419 7.35 14.53 -12.12
C ARG A 419 6.05 14.51 -11.33
N LEU A 420 5.94 13.60 -10.37
CA LEU A 420 4.74 13.34 -9.60
C LEU A 420 5.04 13.47 -8.12
N VAL A 421 4.00 13.59 -7.31
CA VAL A 421 4.08 13.53 -5.85
C VAL A 421 2.82 12.86 -5.32
N GLU A 422 3.00 12.06 -4.27
CA GLU A 422 1.88 11.47 -3.55
C GLU A 422 1.15 12.57 -2.77
N VAL A 423 -0.01 12.99 -3.29
CA VAL A 423 -0.85 14.00 -2.62
C VAL A 423 -1.80 13.36 -1.62
N LEU A 424 -2.17 12.10 -1.85
CA LEU A 424 -2.97 11.29 -0.95
C LEU A 424 -2.18 10.04 -0.55
N GLY A 425 -2.04 9.81 0.75
CA GLY A 425 -1.51 8.53 1.21
C GLY A 425 -1.93 8.10 2.59
N GLY A 426 -1.28 7.07 3.14
CA GLY A 426 -1.68 6.41 4.38
C GLY A 426 -1.85 7.37 5.58
N GLY A 427 -1.09 8.47 5.61
CA GLY A 427 -1.19 9.53 6.61
C GLY A 427 -2.24 10.62 6.34
N GLY A 428 -2.88 10.62 5.16
CA GLY A 428 -3.96 11.54 4.81
C GLY A 428 -3.73 12.28 3.48
N ASN A 429 -3.78 13.61 3.53
CA ASN A 429 -3.63 14.50 2.39
C ASN A 429 -2.47 15.48 2.64
N TYR A 430 -1.52 15.51 1.71
CA TYR A 430 -0.26 16.28 1.78
C TYR A 430 -0.26 17.57 0.95
N GLU A 431 -1.44 17.95 0.43
CA GLU A 431 -1.65 19.12 -0.43
C GLU A 431 -1.14 20.43 0.20
N SER A 432 -1.42 20.66 1.49
CA SER A 432 -1.17 21.94 2.16
C SER A 432 -0.64 21.74 3.58
N SER A 433 0.18 22.69 4.04
CA SER A 433 0.67 22.76 5.43
C SER A 433 -0.38 23.24 6.45
N ARG A 434 -1.60 23.58 5.99
CA ARG A 434 -2.70 24.04 6.85
C ARG A 434 -3.66 22.88 7.14
N PHE A 435 -3.91 22.60 8.42
CA PHE A 435 -4.87 21.59 8.83
C PHE A 435 -6.23 21.83 8.21
N ASP A 436 -6.78 20.75 7.67
CA ASP A 436 -8.12 20.73 7.13
C ASP A 436 -8.67 19.30 7.22
N ALA A 437 -9.33 19.00 8.35
CA ALA A 437 -9.98 17.72 8.56
C ALA A 437 -11.01 17.38 7.47
N ALA A 438 -11.63 18.38 6.83
CA ALA A 438 -12.59 18.15 5.77
C ALA A 438 -11.93 17.59 4.50
N TRP A 439 -10.65 17.90 4.29
CA TRP A 439 -9.82 17.40 3.19
C TRP A 439 -8.83 16.30 3.60
N GLY A 440 -8.88 15.85 4.86
CA GLY A 440 -7.98 14.82 5.39
C GLY A 440 -6.54 15.30 5.59
N ILE A 441 -6.32 16.61 5.68
CA ILE A 441 -5.01 17.20 5.97
C ILE A 441 -4.83 17.22 7.49
N ALA A 442 -3.98 16.34 7.99
CA ALA A 442 -3.78 16.11 9.42
C ALA A 442 -2.46 16.67 9.96
N GLU A 443 -1.43 16.81 9.11
CA GLU A 443 -0.11 17.29 9.50
C GLU A 443 0.01 18.79 9.21
N GLU A 444 0.15 19.61 10.26
CA GLU A 444 0.41 21.05 10.13
C GLU A 444 1.90 21.37 10.10
N GLY A 445 2.27 22.41 9.35
CA GLY A 445 3.41 23.26 9.72
C GLY A 445 4.81 22.71 9.53
N GLN A 446 5.11 22.13 8.36
CA GLN A 446 6.43 21.56 8.06
C GLN A 446 7.12 22.11 6.81
N GLY A 447 6.51 23.08 6.10
CA GLY A 447 7.19 23.77 4.98
C GLY A 447 7.61 22.88 3.80
N SER A 448 7.06 21.66 3.76
CA SER A 448 7.33 20.61 2.78
C SER A 448 6.04 20.08 2.14
N SER A 449 4.90 20.74 2.33
CA SER A 449 3.67 20.39 1.62
C SER A 449 3.84 20.58 0.12
N ILE A 450 2.91 20.02 -0.66
CA ILE A 450 2.95 20.13 -2.12
C ILE A 450 2.78 21.59 -2.56
N GLN A 451 1.96 22.38 -1.86
CA GLN A 451 1.87 23.82 -2.10
C GLN A 451 3.20 24.56 -1.82
N ASP A 452 4.01 24.08 -0.87
CA ASP A 452 5.35 24.62 -0.62
C ASP A 452 6.31 24.26 -1.77
N ALA A 453 6.20 23.06 -2.35
CA ALA A 453 6.93 22.69 -3.56
C ALA A 453 6.54 23.58 -4.74
N PHE A 454 5.25 23.83 -4.96
CA PHE A 454 4.77 24.72 -6.01
C PHE A 454 5.28 26.15 -5.84
N ALA A 455 5.30 26.68 -4.61
CA ALA A 455 5.87 27.99 -4.31
C ALA A 455 7.38 28.10 -4.62
N ARG A 456 8.09 26.97 -4.64
CA ARG A 456 9.50 26.85 -5.05
C ARG A 456 9.70 26.59 -6.56
N GLY A 457 8.61 26.56 -7.33
CA GLY A 457 8.65 26.41 -8.79
C GLY A 457 8.55 24.96 -9.30
N TRP A 458 8.30 24.00 -8.42
CA TRP A 458 8.10 22.61 -8.84
C TRP A 458 6.80 22.43 -9.62
N ARG A 459 6.88 21.72 -10.76
CA ARG A 459 5.71 21.35 -11.59
C ARG A 459 5.39 19.86 -11.46
N LEU A 460 4.58 19.53 -10.46
CA LEU A 460 4.28 18.14 -10.09
C LEU A 460 2.85 17.73 -10.48
N GLY A 461 2.68 16.47 -10.85
CA GLY A 461 1.40 15.78 -10.92
C GLY A 461 1.11 15.02 -9.63
N PHE A 462 -0.12 14.50 -9.51
CA PHE A 462 -0.62 13.88 -8.30
C PHE A 462 -0.79 12.38 -8.46
N THR A 463 -0.37 11.65 -7.43
CA THR A 463 -0.62 10.21 -7.25
C THR A 463 -1.21 9.95 -5.87
N GLY A 464 -1.89 8.81 -5.76
CA GLY A 464 -2.33 8.23 -4.49
C GLY A 464 -1.57 6.94 -4.22
N GLY A 465 -1.14 6.73 -2.98
CA GLY A 465 -0.36 5.57 -2.59
C GLY A 465 -0.50 5.30 -1.10
N THR A 466 -0.54 4.04 -0.70
CA THR A 466 -0.98 3.71 0.67
C THR A 466 0.14 3.71 1.69
N ASP A 467 1.35 3.41 1.23
CA ASP A 467 2.48 3.06 2.09
C ASP A 467 2.10 1.99 3.14
N ASN A 468 1.15 1.11 2.81
CA ASN A 468 0.77 0.05 3.73
C ASN A 468 1.86 -1.01 3.70
N HIS A 469 2.14 -1.53 4.87
CA HIS A 469 3.14 -2.56 5.05
C HIS A 469 2.51 -3.96 5.15
N GLU A 470 1.22 -4.08 4.86
CA GLU A 470 0.43 -5.29 5.05
C GLU A 470 0.40 -6.17 3.78
N GLY A 471 1.01 -5.73 2.68
CA GLY A 471 0.89 -6.38 1.37
C GLY A 471 -0.53 -6.36 0.81
N HIS A 472 -1.36 -5.38 1.22
CA HIS A 472 -2.73 -5.21 0.75
C HIS A 472 -2.87 -3.89 0.01
N PRO A 473 -2.57 -3.86 -1.32
CA PRO A 473 -2.64 -2.63 -2.10
C PRO A 473 -3.96 -1.91 -1.87
N THR A 474 -3.91 -0.58 -1.67
CA THR A 474 -5.10 0.27 -1.55
C THR A 474 -5.93 0.04 -0.28
N GLN A 475 -5.39 -0.67 0.73
CA GLN A 475 -6.07 -0.93 1.99
C GLN A 475 -5.22 -0.54 3.20
N LEU A 476 -5.92 -0.10 4.24
CA LEU A 476 -5.32 0.17 5.54
C LEU A 476 -6.40 -0.06 6.61
N MET A 477 -6.16 -1.03 7.51
CA MET A 477 -7.02 -1.29 8.68
C MET A 477 -8.53 -1.42 8.35
N GLY A 478 -8.87 -2.24 7.35
CA GLY A 478 -10.27 -2.50 6.97
C GLY A 478 -10.98 -1.41 6.17
N ARG A 479 -10.22 -0.42 5.69
CA ARG A 479 -10.69 0.65 4.81
C ARG A 479 -9.94 0.63 3.50
N TYR A 480 -10.64 0.96 2.41
CA TYR A 480 -9.97 1.31 1.17
C TYR A 480 -9.42 2.72 1.26
N VAL A 481 -8.18 2.86 0.83
CA VAL A 481 -7.39 4.09 0.82
C VAL A 481 -6.74 4.25 -0.56
N ASP A 482 -5.71 5.07 -0.65
CA ASP A 482 -5.43 5.85 -1.85
C ASP A 482 -5.07 5.02 -3.10
N LEU A 483 -5.55 5.52 -4.23
CA LEU A 483 -5.42 4.97 -5.57
C LEU A 483 -4.81 6.04 -6.48
N THR A 484 -4.04 5.60 -7.45
CA THR A 484 -3.66 6.43 -8.60
C THR A 484 -4.50 6.07 -9.79
N CYS A 485 -5.11 7.06 -10.43
CA CYS A 485 -5.65 6.93 -11.78
C CYS A 485 -4.60 7.38 -12.79
N PHE A 486 -4.39 6.58 -13.82
CA PHE A 486 -3.52 6.85 -14.97
C PHE A 486 -4.40 7.16 -16.18
N ARG A 487 -4.20 8.33 -16.78
CA ARG A 487 -4.81 8.71 -18.06
C ARG A 487 -3.87 8.26 -19.18
N ALA A 488 -4.07 7.04 -19.69
CA ALA A 488 -3.21 6.44 -20.71
C ALA A 488 -3.99 6.05 -21.97
N THR A 489 -3.30 5.91 -23.11
CA THR A 489 -3.92 5.53 -24.39
C THR A 489 -4.37 4.06 -24.41
N GLU A 490 -3.63 3.21 -23.71
CA GLU A 490 -3.84 1.78 -23.61
C GLU A 490 -3.22 1.24 -22.31
N LEU A 491 -3.58 0.00 -21.94
CA LEU A 491 -3.10 -0.63 -20.72
C LEU A 491 -1.80 -1.41 -20.97
N THR A 492 -0.71 -0.68 -21.22
CA THR A 492 0.65 -1.23 -21.41
C THR A 492 1.65 -0.53 -20.49
N ARG A 493 2.79 -1.18 -20.19
CA ARG A 493 3.82 -0.58 -19.32
C ARG A 493 4.33 0.76 -19.87
N GLU A 494 4.56 0.82 -21.18
CA GLU A 494 4.98 2.02 -21.89
C GLU A 494 3.94 3.15 -21.78
N ALA A 495 2.67 2.87 -22.05
CA ALA A 495 1.63 3.91 -22.00
C ALA A 495 1.34 4.39 -20.57
N ILE A 496 1.41 3.50 -19.57
CA ILE A 496 1.30 3.86 -18.15
C ILE A 496 2.49 4.71 -17.72
N TRP A 497 3.71 4.32 -18.07
CA TRP A 497 4.91 5.11 -17.78
C TRP A 497 4.86 6.50 -18.45
N GLN A 498 4.41 6.58 -19.70
CA GLN A 498 4.20 7.87 -20.39
C GLN A 498 3.16 8.75 -19.68
N ALA A 499 2.10 8.15 -19.16
CA ALA A 499 1.12 8.89 -18.36
C ALA A 499 1.75 9.45 -17.09
N MET A 500 2.63 8.70 -16.43
CA MET A 500 3.40 9.18 -15.27
C MET A 500 4.35 10.33 -15.62
N ASP A 501 5.21 10.16 -16.64
CA ASP A 501 6.18 11.19 -17.04
C ASP A 501 5.51 12.50 -17.50
N GLN A 502 4.32 12.40 -18.10
CA GLN A 502 3.53 13.55 -18.57
C GLN A 502 2.54 14.09 -17.51
N ARG A 503 2.61 13.61 -16.26
CA ARG A 503 1.71 14.01 -15.16
C ARG A 503 0.22 13.79 -15.45
N GLN A 504 -0.08 12.87 -16.35
CA GLN A 504 -1.44 12.46 -16.73
C GLN A 504 -2.01 11.49 -15.69
N THR A 505 -1.87 11.82 -14.41
CA THR A 505 -2.33 11.00 -13.28
C THR A 505 -3.21 11.81 -12.35
N TYR A 506 -3.94 11.15 -11.46
CA TYR A 506 -4.56 11.81 -10.32
C TYR A 506 -4.77 10.85 -9.16
N ALA A 507 -5.00 11.39 -7.98
CA ALA A 507 -5.22 10.61 -6.77
C ALA A 507 -6.71 10.52 -6.44
N THR A 508 -7.17 9.35 -5.98
CA THR A 508 -8.46 9.18 -5.30
C THR A 508 -8.25 8.44 -3.99
N SER A 509 -9.03 8.75 -2.96
CA SER A 509 -8.98 7.98 -1.71
C SER A 509 -9.89 6.76 -1.83
N GLY A 510 -9.37 5.53 -1.92
CA GLY A 510 -10.14 4.29 -1.71
C GLY A 510 -11.04 3.80 -2.83
N VAL A 511 -11.51 4.69 -3.71
CA VAL A 511 -12.55 4.36 -4.69
C VAL A 511 -12.24 4.95 -6.07
N PRO A 512 -12.61 4.27 -7.17
CA PRO A 512 -12.29 4.70 -8.53
C PRO A 512 -13.23 5.81 -9.02
N ILE A 513 -13.00 7.04 -8.55
CA ILE A 513 -13.73 8.24 -9.00
C ILE A 513 -13.22 8.62 -10.40
N VAL A 514 -14.06 8.53 -11.42
CA VAL A 514 -13.67 8.78 -12.82
C VAL A 514 -13.83 10.26 -13.12
N CYS A 515 -12.72 10.94 -13.40
CA CYS A 515 -12.69 12.38 -13.55
C CYS A 515 -11.87 12.79 -14.77
N ASP A 516 -12.33 13.86 -15.42
CA ASP A 516 -11.64 14.58 -16.47
C ASP A 516 -11.81 16.08 -16.25
N TYR A 517 -10.77 16.84 -16.52
CA TYR A 517 -10.90 18.28 -16.69
C TYR A 517 -9.87 18.83 -17.67
N SER A 518 -10.15 20.03 -18.16
CA SER A 518 -9.20 20.81 -18.96
C SER A 518 -9.28 22.29 -18.61
N VAL A 519 -8.17 22.98 -18.87
CA VAL A 519 -8.06 24.45 -18.78
C VAL A 519 -7.63 24.96 -20.15
N ASN A 520 -8.45 25.82 -20.77
CA ASN A 520 -8.28 26.27 -22.15
C ASN A 520 -8.02 25.13 -23.15
N GLY A 521 -8.70 24.00 -22.95
CA GLY A 521 -8.59 22.79 -23.78
C GLY A 521 -7.36 21.91 -23.47
N VAL A 522 -6.50 22.29 -22.54
CA VAL A 522 -5.35 21.48 -22.11
C VAL A 522 -5.77 20.56 -20.97
N PRO A 523 -5.61 19.23 -21.11
CA PRO A 523 -6.03 18.28 -20.08
C PRO A 523 -5.13 18.36 -18.85
N LEU A 524 -5.65 17.85 -17.72
CA LEU A 524 -4.91 17.67 -16.46
C LEU A 524 -3.46 17.21 -16.68
N GLY A 525 -2.51 17.73 -15.91
CA GLY A 525 -1.07 17.43 -16.03
C GLY A 525 -0.32 18.19 -17.14
N GLY A 526 -1.06 18.78 -18.08
CA GLY A 526 -0.51 19.51 -19.21
C GLY A 526 0.01 20.92 -18.88
N GLU A 527 0.68 21.52 -19.85
CA GLU A 527 1.23 22.88 -19.77
C GLU A 527 0.84 23.67 -21.03
N LYS A 528 0.65 24.98 -20.91
CA LYS A 528 0.28 25.87 -22.02
C LYS A 528 0.86 27.27 -21.86
N ASP A 529 1.36 27.84 -22.95
CA ASP A 529 1.57 29.29 -23.05
C ASP A 529 0.23 30.03 -23.22
N LEU A 530 -0.09 30.93 -22.30
CA LEU A 530 -1.26 31.80 -22.34
C LEU A 530 -0.95 33.07 -23.16
N ALA A 531 -1.76 33.34 -24.18
CA ALA A 531 -1.61 34.55 -24.99
C ALA A 531 -2.01 35.81 -24.21
N PRO A 532 -1.46 37.00 -24.54
CA PRO A 532 -1.84 38.25 -23.88
C PRO A 532 -3.35 38.51 -23.97
N GLY A 533 -4.00 38.63 -22.81
CA GLY A 533 -5.45 38.87 -22.72
C GLY A 533 -6.33 37.64 -22.95
N GLU A 534 -5.74 36.44 -23.11
CA GLU A 534 -6.51 35.19 -23.18
C GLU A 534 -7.16 34.89 -21.83
N GLU A 535 -8.48 34.65 -21.84
CA GLU A 535 -9.28 34.27 -20.67
C GLU A 535 -8.98 32.81 -20.27
N VAL A 536 -9.19 32.48 -18.99
CA VAL A 536 -9.00 31.13 -18.46
C VAL A 536 -10.37 30.47 -18.29
N HIS A 537 -10.63 29.43 -19.06
CA HIS A 537 -11.85 28.63 -19.01
C HIS A 537 -11.57 27.21 -18.54
N PHE A 538 -12.39 26.74 -17.61
CA PHE A 538 -12.30 25.44 -17.00
C PHE A 538 -13.52 24.59 -17.36
N SER A 539 -13.29 23.34 -17.76
CA SER A 539 -14.35 22.35 -18.02
C SER A 539 -14.00 21.02 -17.37
N ALA A 540 -15.00 20.32 -16.82
CA ALA A 540 -14.80 19.04 -16.16
C ALA A 540 -16.00 18.09 -16.31
N ARG A 541 -15.71 16.79 -16.26
CA ARG A 541 -16.66 15.69 -16.14
C ARG A 541 -16.25 14.81 -14.99
N LEU A 542 -17.13 14.66 -14.00
CA LEU A 542 -16.82 14.00 -12.74
C LEU A 542 -17.88 12.93 -12.45
N HIS A 543 -17.45 11.71 -12.20
CA HIS A 543 -18.31 10.56 -11.97
C HIS A 543 -17.93 9.89 -10.65
N GLY A 544 -18.80 10.02 -9.64
CA GLY A 544 -18.58 9.54 -8.29
C GLY A 544 -18.88 8.05 -8.11
N THR A 545 -18.39 7.48 -7.02
CA THR A 545 -18.89 6.21 -6.46
C THR A 545 -19.95 6.43 -5.38
N ALA A 546 -20.20 7.70 -5.04
CA ALA A 546 -21.28 8.24 -4.24
C ALA A 546 -21.54 9.69 -4.69
N PRO A 547 -22.61 10.37 -4.23
CA PRO A 547 -22.88 11.75 -4.62
C PRO A 547 -21.69 12.68 -4.32
N ILE A 548 -21.25 13.44 -5.33
CA ILE A 548 -20.21 14.47 -5.22
C ILE A 548 -20.81 15.66 -4.46
N ALA A 549 -20.33 15.87 -3.23
CA ALA A 549 -20.86 16.87 -2.32
C ALA A 549 -20.19 18.25 -2.47
N LEU A 550 -18.92 18.27 -2.87
CA LEU A 550 -18.12 19.49 -3.02
C LEU A 550 -17.12 19.31 -4.17
N VAL A 551 -16.98 20.34 -5.00
CA VAL A 551 -15.93 20.49 -6.01
C VAL A 551 -15.27 21.84 -5.79
N GLU A 552 -13.95 21.88 -5.78
CA GLU A 552 -13.15 23.10 -5.68
C GLU A 552 -12.08 23.14 -6.77
N ILE A 553 -11.87 24.32 -7.34
CA ILE A 553 -10.76 24.60 -8.24
C ILE A 553 -9.76 25.47 -7.48
N ILE A 554 -8.51 25.02 -7.43
CA ILE A 554 -7.44 25.66 -6.67
C ILE A 554 -6.43 26.31 -7.61
N SER A 555 -6.02 27.53 -7.30
CA SER A 555 -4.92 28.24 -7.94
C SER A 555 -4.18 29.13 -6.94
N GLY A 556 -2.85 29.18 -7.02
CA GLY A 556 -2.03 29.96 -6.09
C GLY A 556 -2.29 29.64 -4.62
N GLY A 557 -2.50 28.35 -4.30
CA GLY A 557 -2.79 27.84 -2.95
C GLY A 557 -4.17 28.19 -2.41
N ARG A 558 -5.08 28.74 -3.23
CA ARG A 558 -6.41 29.22 -2.81
C ARG A 558 -7.52 28.64 -3.69
N CYS A 559 -8.68 28.39 -3.07
CA CYS A 559 -9.90 28.05 -3.80
C CYS A 559 -10.38 29.28 -4.60
N VAL A 560 -10.38 29.17 -5.94
CA VAL A 560 -10.81 30.23 -6.86
C VAL A 560 -12.23 30.01 -7.38
N TRP A 561 -12.75 28.79 -7.25
CA TRP A 561 -14.13 28.45 -7.58
C TRP A 561 -14.57 27.24 -6.76
N GLN A 562 -15.85 27.20 -6.38
CA GLN A 562 -16.43 26.05 -5.68
C GLN A 562 -17.87 25.77 -6.15
N GLY A 563 -18.26 24.49 -6.09
CA GLY A 563 -19.62 24.01 -6.36
C GLY A 563 -20.04 22.91 -5.39
N ARG A 564 -21.34 22.80 -5.10
CA ARG A 564 -21.93 21.79 -4.22
C ARG A 564 -23.06 21.03 -4.92
N PRO A 565 -22.74 20.20 -5.92
CA PRO A 565 -23.75 19.63 -6.81
C PRO A 565 -24.65 18.59 -6.12
N ASN A 566 -24.12 17.85 -5.15
CA ASN A 566 -24.81 16.74 -4.49
C ASN A 566 -25.41 15.73 -5.50
N ALA A 567 -24.61 15.37 -6.50
CA ALA A 567 -24.99 14.52 -7.62
C ALA A 567 -23.93 13.46 -7.89
N TRP A 568 -24.34 12.32 -8.45
CA TRP A 568 -23.42 11.23 -8.82
C TRP A 568 -22.50 11.61 -9.98
N ASP A 569 -23.03 12.38 -10.92
CA ASP A 569 -22.39 12.75 -12.16
C ASP A 569 -22.51 14.27 -12.34
N VAL A 570 -21.40 14.94 -12.64
CA VAL A 570 -21.29 16.40 -12.68
C VAL A 570 -20.55 16.82 -13.95
N GLU A 571 -21.13 17.75 -14.69
CA GLU A 571 -20.50 18.39 -15.84
C GLU A 571 -20.38 19.90 -15.58
N LEU A 572 -19.18 20.43 -15.78
CA LEU A 572 -18.85 21.85 -15.71
C LEU A 572 -18.35 22.27 -17.10
N GLU A 573 -18.94 23.31 -17.67
CA GLU A 573 -18.60 23.77 -19.02
C GLU A 573 -18.18 25.23 -19.00
N GLY A 574 -16.96 25.51 -19.47
CA GLY A 574 -16.51 26.87 -19.77
C GLY A 574 -16.48 27.85 -18.59
N ILE A 575 -16.30 27.37 -17.36
CA ILE A 575 -16.24 28.22 -16.17
C ILE A 575 -15.06 29.18 -16.29
N GLU A 576 -15.33 30.48 -16.34
CA GLU A 576 -14.30 31.51 -16.34
C GLU A 576 -13.63 31.59 -14.96
N LEU A 577 -12.30 31.54 -14.93
CA LEU A 577 -11.49 31.60 -13.73
C LEU A 577 -10.60 32.86 -13.72
N PRO A 578 -10.15 33.30 -12.53
CA PRO A 578 -9.21 34.41 -12.45
C PRO A 578 -7.94 34.13 -13.26
N ALA A 579 -7.50 35.09 -14.07
CA ALA A 579 -6.26 34.99 -14.83
C ALA A 579 -5.03 34.98 -13.90
N PRO A 580 -3.88 34.43 -14.34
CA PRO A 580 -2.65 34.40 -13.55
C PRO A 580 -2.18 35.80 -13.19
N GLU A 581 -1.95 36.08 -11.90
CA GLU A 581 -1.37 37.35 -11.44
C GLU A 581 0.15 37.45 -11.73
N GLY A 582 0.85 36.31 -11.83
CA GLY A 582 2.30 36.21 -12.05
C GLY A 582 2.70 35.68 -13.43
N GLU A 583 3.99 35.39 -13.62
CA GLU A 583 4.55 34.82 -14.86
C GLU A 583 3.96 33.45 -15.21
N TRP A 584 3.47 32.71 -14.21
CA TRP A 584 2.81 31.43 -14.38
C TRP A 584 1.72 31.25 -13.32
N ALA A 585 0.78 30.33 -13.59
CA ALA A 585 -0.15 29.80 -12.59
C ALA A 585 -0.41 28.31 -12.83
N TYR A 586 -0.96 27.65 -11.82
CA TYR A 586 -1.55 26.33 -11.95
C TYR A 586 -3.03 26.39 -11.61
N TYR A 587 -3.78 25.45 -12.16
CA TYR A 587 -5.17 25.19 -11.78
C TYR A 587 -5.31 23.69 -11.61
N TYR A 588 -5.84 23.27 -10.46
CA TYR A 588 -6.19 21.87 -10.25
C TYR A 588 -7.55 21.75 -9.57
N LEU A 589 -8.18 20.59 -9.76
CA LEU A 589 -9.47 20.27 -9.19
C LEU A 589 -9.30 19.31 -8.01
N ARG A 590 -10.01 19.59 -6.92
CA ARG A 590 -10.26 18.62 -5.86
C ARG A 590 -11.75 18.48 -5.61
N LEU A 591 -12.20 17.27 -5.27
CA LEU A 591 -13.59 17.00 -4.95
C LEU A 591 -13.73 16.11 -3.73
N ARG A 592 -14.90 16.16 -3.11
CA ARG A 592 -15.29 15.28 -2.01
C ARG A 592 -16.72 14.77 -2.22
N GLN A 593 -16.90 13.48 -2.00
CA GLN A 593 -18.17 12.78 -2.02
C GLN A 593 -18.85 12.80 -0.64
N ALA A 594 -20.14 12.47 -0.62
CA ALA A 594 -20.94 12.43 0.61
C ALA A 594 -20.48 11.35 1.61
N ASP A 595 -19.80 10.31 1.15
CA ASP A 595 -19.19 9.25 1.95
C ASP A 595 -17.77 9.60 2.43
N GLY A 596 -17.29 10.81 2.15
CA GLY A 596 -15.99 11.32 2.59
C GLY A 596 -14.81 10.96 1.69
N HIS A 597 -15.01 10.08 0.69
CA HIS A 597 -13.99 9.83 -0.33
C HIS A 597 -13.76 11.09 -1.18
N ARG A 598 -12.52 11.28 -1.63
CA ARG A 598 -12.02 12.49 -2.29
C ARG A 598 -11.20 12.13 -3.53
N ALA A 599 -11.07 13.09 -4.44
CA ALA A 599 -10.10 13.04 -5.53
C ALA A 599 -9.36 14.38 -5.65
N LEU A 600 -8.07 14.32 -6.00
CA LEU A 600 -7.24 15.47 -6.31
C LEU A 600 -6.56 15.22 -7.65
N LEU A 601 -6.84 16.08 -8.63
CA LEU A 601 -6.38 15.90 -10.01
C LEU A 601 -5.13 16.70 -10.31
N SER A 602 -4.19 16.14 -11.07
CA SER A 602 -2.93 16.81 -11.41
C SER A 602 -3.17 18.18 -12.01
N PRO A 603 -2.38 19.22 -11.67
CA PRO A 603 -2.58 20.58 -12.17
C PRO A 603 -2.34 20.73 -13.67
N VAL A 604 -3.01 21.72 -14.28
CA VAL A 604 -2.63 22.32 -15.56
C VAL A 604 -1.83 23.59 -15.29
N TRP A 605 -0.69 23.73 -15.95
CA TRP A 605 0.22 24.87 -15.80
C TRP A 605 0.06 25.84 -16.97
N LEU A 606 -0.12 27.12 -16.67
CA LEU A 606 -0.23 28.19 -17.66
C LEU A 606 0.93 29.17 -17.49
N ASP A 607 1.70 29.37 -18.56
CA ASP A 607 2.80 30.33 -18.64
C ASP A 607 2.38 31.58 -19.38
N ARG A 608 2.54 32.77 -18.80
CA ARG A 608 2.28 34.02 -19.50
C ARG A 608 3.50 34.39 -20.33
N ARG A 609 3.33 34.43 -21.65
CA ARG A 609 4.30 35.12 -22.49
C ARG A 609 4.15 36.63 -22.27
N THR A 610 5.24 37.26 -21.87
CA THR A 610 5.35 38.72 -21.75
C THR A 610 5.44 39.40 -23.11
#